data_AF-A0A8J2VLF2-F1
#
_entry.id   AF-A0A8J2VLF2-F1
#
_cell.length_a   1.000
_cell.length_b   1.000
_cell.length_c   1.000
_cell.angle_alpha   90.00
_cell.angle_beta   90.00
_cell.angle_gamma   90.00
#
_symmetry.space_group_name_H-M   'P 1'
#
loop_
_entity.id
_entity.type
_entity.pdbx_description
1 polymer ?
#
loop_
_entity_poly.entity_id
_entity_poly.type
_entity_poly.pdbx_seq_one_letter_code
_entity_poly.pdbx_strand_id
1 'polypeptide(L)'
;MPAYKATFAVRGLLVASAFTLLAGGSAIAAEPKWSPEPYSFVVVDQNVRDTLLEFGRNNDIPVRLTDGVRGRIRGSISGLSPRDFLERVTKDHGLVWYFDGALLHISAASEVSTQVFAPVPPSPDRAMEKLQASNILDDKFSVRPAADGVSLAVTGPPAFRAAVIQATTTTINVVQKPLSVRVFRGGKANS
;
A
#
# COMPACT_ATOMS: atom_id res chain seq x y z
N MET A 1 -80.89 -0.49 1.83
CA MET A 1 -80.72 -1.70 0.98
C MET A 1 -81.27 -1.37 -0.40
N PRO A 2 -80.67 -1.80 -1.53
CA PRO A 2 -79.62 -2.82 -1.76
C PRO A 2 -78.23 -2.16 -1.99
N ALA A 3 -77.06 -2.74 -1.64
CA ALA A 3 -76.40 -4.01 -1.98
C ALA A 3 -75.80 -4.05 -3.41
N TYR A 4 -74.51 -3.68 -3.52
CA TYR A 4 -73.60 -4.28 -4.50
C TYR A 4 -72.21 -4.41 -3.86
N LYS A 5 -71.75 -5.66 -3.74
CA LYS A 5 -70.38 -6.03 -3.36
C LYS A 5 -69.60 -6.23 -4.65
N ALA A 6 -68.44 -5.61 -4.78
CA ALA A 6 -67.40 -6.03 -5.72
C ALA A 6 -66.07 -6.15 -4.97
N THR A 7 -65.73 -7.39 -4.69
CA THR A 7 -64.43 -7.86 -4.22
C THR A 7 -63.41 -7.68 -5.36
N PHE A 8 -62.30 -6.99 -5.13
CA PHE A 8 -61.10 -7.13 -5.96
C PHE A 8 -59.90 -7.57 -5.11
N ALA A 9 -59.26 -8.61 -5.61
CA ALA A 9 -58.28 -9.43 -4.93
C ALA A 9 -56.86 -8.84 -4.97
N VAL A 10 -56.20 -8.93 -3.82
CA VAL A 10 -54.86 -9.48 -3.57
C VAL A 10 -53.79 -9.34 -4.67
N ARG A 11 -52.72 -8.61 -4.34
CA ARG A 11 -51.30 -9.08 -4.27
C ARG A 11 -50.36 -7.89 -4.53
N GLY A 12 -50.06 -7.13 -3.48
CA GLY A 12 -48.93 -6.21 -3.47
C GLY A 12 -47.63 -7.02 -3.51
N LEU A 13 -47.01 -7.09 -4.67
CA LEU A 13 -45.68 -7.65 -4.87
C LEU A 13 -44.65 -6.70 -4.23
N LEU A 14 -44.22 -7.00 -3.01
CA LEU A 14 -43.05 -6.33 -2.42
C LEU A 14 -41.79 -6.86 -3.13
N VAL A 15 -41.33 -6.13 -4.14
CA VAL A 15 -39.98 -6.32 -4.69
C VAL A 15 -39.01 -5.70 -3.69
N ALA A 16 -38.54 -6.51 -2.74
CA ALA A 16 -37.40 -6.16 -1.90
C ALA A 16 -36.15 -6.13 -2.79
N SER A 17 -35.82 -4.96 -3.31
CA SER A 17 -34.55 -4.75 -4.00
C SER A 17 -33.43 -4.82 -2.96
N ALA A 18 -32.78 -5.98 -2.87
CA ALA A 18 -31.56 -6.15 -2.10
C ALA A 18 -30.48 -5.28 -2.74
N PHE A 19 -30.27 -4.09 -2.20
CA PHE A 19 -29.16 -3.23 -2.54
C PHE A 19 -27.91 -3.87 -1.93
N THR A 20 -27.23 -4.72 -2.69
CA THR A 20 -25.93 -5.25 -2.33
C THR A 20 -24.96 -4.08 -2.26
N LEU A 21 -24.69 -3.60 -1.04
CA LEU A 21 -23.57 -2.71 -0.76
C LEU A 21 -22.29 -3.43 -1.18
N LEU A 22 -21.75 -3.09 -2.35
CA LEU A 22 -20.34 -3.32 -2.62
C LEU A 22 -19.57 -2.44 -1.64
N ALA A 23 -19.14 -3.03 -0.53
CA ALA A 23 -18.11 -2.46 0.31
C ALA A 23 -16.86 -2.30 -0.56
N GLY A 24 -16.57 -1.07 -0.98
CA GLY A 24 -15.28 -0.71 -1.55
C GLY A 24 -14.23 -0.95 -0.47
N GLY A 25 -13.60 -2.12 -0.50
CA GLY A 25 -12.44 -2.40 0.33
C GLY A 25 -11.37 -1.39 -0.02
N SER A 26 -11.09 -0.46 0.89
CA SER A 26 -9.86 0.32 0.79
C SER A 26 -8.73 -0.69 0.89
N ALA A 27 -7.91 -0.77 -0.15
CA ALA A 27 -6.72 -1.60 -0.13
C ALA A 27 -5.71 -0.92 0.79
N ILE A 28 -5.81 -1.26 2.07
CA ILE A 28 -4.85 -0.90 3.10
C ILE A 28 -3.55 -1.66 2.80
N ALA A 29 -2.42 -1.01 3.00
CA ALA A 29 -1.12 -1.61 2.76
C ALA A 29 -1.03 -2.91 3.53
N ALA A 30 -0.36 -3.90 2.91
CA ALA A 30 -0.04 -5.13 3.62
C ALA A 30 0.60 -4.76 4.96
N GLU A 31 0.19 -5.45 6.02
CA GLU A 31 1.00 -5.47 7.23
C GLU A 31 1.93 -6.69 7.18
N PRO A 32 3.11 -6.62 7.81
CA PRO A 32 3.88 -7.82 8.09
C PRO A 32 3.02 -8.86 8.81
N LYS A 33 3.25 -10.14 8.53
CA LYS A 33 2.59 -11.22 9.25
C LYS A 33 3.18 -11.30 10.66
N TRP A 34 2.57 -10.58 11.60
CA TRP A 34 3.02 -10.53 12.99
C TRP A 34 2.89 -11.91 13.65
N SER A 35 3.93 -12.35 14.34
CA SER A 35 3.83 -13.53 15.22
C SER A 35 2.93 -13.21 16.42
N PRO A 36 2.02 -14.12 16.83
CA PRO A 36 1.13 -13.89 17.96
C PRO A 36 1.80 -14.07 19.32
N GLU A 37 3.03 -14.59 19.39
CA GLU A 37 3.70 -14.85 20.67
C GLU A 37 4.22 -13.55 21.32
N PRO A 38 4.01 -13.34 22.64
CA PRO A 38 4.59 -12.22 23.36
C PRO A 38 6.11 -12.27 23.26
N TYR A 39 6.68 -11.31 22.55
CA TYR A 39 8.11 -11.28 22.29
C TYR A 39 8.80 -10.40 23.35
N SER A 40 9.58 -11.02 24.24
CA SER A 40 10.39 -10.27 25.21
C SER A 40 11.70 -9.80 24.56
N PHE A 41 11.63 -8.73 23.76
CA PHE A 41 12.83 -7.89 23.61
C PHE A 41 13.19 -7.36 25.01
N VAL A 42 14.47 -7.32 25.33
CA VAL A 42 15.03 -6.54 26.45
C VAL A 42 16.10 -5.68 25.82
N VAL A 43 15.70 -4.49 25.37
CA VAL A 43 16.65 -3.52 24.82
C VAL A 43 17.21 -2.75 25.98
N VAL A 44 18.52 -2.80 26.22
CA VAL A 44 19.17 -1.99 27.25
C VAL A 44 20.26 -1.17 26.59
N ASP A 45 20.04 0.14 26.49
CA ASP A 45 21.04 1.10 26.05
C ASP A 45 21.66 0.75 24.68
N GLN A 46 20.81 0.64 23.65
CA GLN A 46 21.23 0.24 22.30
C GLN A 46 20.98 1.33 21.25
N ASN A 47 21.73 1.25 20.15
CA ASN A 47 21.48 2.08 18.98
C ASN A 47 20.16 1.68 18.33
N VAL A 48 19.31 2.66 18.01
CA VAL A 48 17.99 2.41 17.41
C VAL A 48 18.08 1.61 16.10
N ARG A 49 19.09 1.88 15.27
CA ARG A 49 19.28 1.18 14.00
C ARG A 49 19.53 -0.31 14.22
N ASP A 50 20.47 -0.62 15.10
CA ASP A 50 20.85 -2.00 15.38
C ASP A 50 19.66 -2.76 15.96
N THR A 51 18.94 -2.16 16.92
CA THR A 51 17.73 -2.74 17.48
C THR A 51 16.65 -3.02 16.42
N LEU A 52 16.42 -2.10 15.47
CA LEU A 52 15.43 -2.30 14.40
C LEU A 52 15.87 -3.37 13.38
N LEU A 53 17.17 -3.51 13.12
CA LEU A 53 17.70 -4.59 12.27
C LEU A 53 17.58 -5.94 12.95
N GLU A 54 17.91 -6.03 14.25
CA GLU A 54 17.71 -7.24 15.06
C GLU A 54 16.24 -7.61 15.18
N PHE A 55 15.35 -6.62 15.36
CA PHE A 55 13.91 -6.81 15.31
C PHE A 55 13.47 -7.50 14.02
N GLY A 56 13.93 -7.00 12.87
CA GLY A 56 13.64 -7.61 11.57
C GLY A 56 14.09 -9.06 11.49
N ARG A 57 15.36 -9.32 11.85
CA ARG A 57 15.93 -10.68 11.84
C ARG A 57 15.16 -11.64 12.73
N ASN A 58 14.76 -11.20 13.92
CA ASN A 58 14.10 -12.06 14.90
C ASN A 58 12.63 -12.34 14.57
N ASN A 59 12.03 -11.55 13.67
CA ASN A 59 10.66 -11.73 13.19
C ASN A 59 10.59 -12.24 11.75
N ASP A 60 11.73 -12.63 11.15
CA ASP A 60 11.84 -13.03 9.75
C ASP A 60 11.28 -11.97 8.76
N ILE A 61 11.43 -10.70 9.12
CA ILE A 61 11.00 -9.55 8.31
C ILE A 61 12.26 -8.81 7.82
N PRO A 62 12.51 -8.76 6.51
CA PRO A 62 13.55 -7.90 5.95
C PRO A 62 13.31 -6.43 6.35
N VAL A 63 14.36 -5.72 6.76
CA VAL A 63 14.29 -4.31 7.18
C VAL A 63 15.25 -3.45 6.39
N ARG A 64 14.79 -2.26 5.97
CA ARG A 64 15.61 -1.21 5.36
C ARG A 64 15.42 0.10 6.12
N LEU A 65 16.55 0.72 6.48
CA LEU A 65 16.59 1.98 7.21
C LEU A 65 17.19 3.08 6.33
N THR A 66 16.57 4.26 6.29
CA THR A 66 17.22 5.46 5.73
C THR A 66 18.32 5.95 6.65
N ASP A 67 19.21 6.82 6.17
CA ASP A 67 20.24 7.44 7.01
C ASP A 67 19.64 8.34 8.12
N GLY A 68 18.41 8.82 7.93
CA GLY A 68 17.68 9.61 8.93
C GLY A 68 17.39 8.86 10.23
N VAL A 69 17.36 7.52 10.21
CA VAL A 69 17.13 6.69 11.41
C VAL A 69 18.35 6.76 12.32
N ARG A 70 18.22 7.49 13.43
CA ARG A 70 19.27 7.71 14.43
C ARG A 70 18.67 7.79 15.83
N GLY A 71 19.52 7.63 16.84
CA GLY A 71 19.12 7.73 18.24
C GLY A 71 19.60 6.54 19.06
N ARG A 72 19.24 6.55 20.34
CA ARG A 72 19.59 5.50 21.30
C ARG A 72 18.41 5.22 22.21
N ILE A 73 18.05 3.95 22.34
CA ILE A 73 16.98 3.50 23.24
C ILE A 73 17.56 3.46 24.65
N ARG A 74 16.96 4.21 25.58
CA ARG A 74 17.35 4.24 26.99
C ARG A 74 16.27 3.58 27.83
N GLY A 75 16.68 2.70 28.75
CA GLY A 75 15.74 1.89 29.54
C GLY A 75 15.34 0.60 28.83
N SER A 76 14.62 -0.26 29.56
CA SER A 76 14.16 -1.57 29.07
C SER A 76 12.75 -1.49 28.49
N ILE A 77 12.56 -2.05 27.31
CA ILE A 77 11.25 -2.33 26.71
C ILE A 77 11.06 -3.83 26.79
N SER A 78 9.93 -4.34 27.29
CA SER A 78 9.65 -5.78 27.41
C SER A 78 8.15 -6.07 27.43
N GLY A 79 7.75 -7.28 27.01
CA GLY A 79 6.37 -7.75 27.11
C GLY A 79 5.41 -7.17 26.07
N LEU A 80 5.94 -6.67 24.95
CA LEU A 80 5.15 -6.14 23.83
C LEU A 80 5.04 -7.18 22.71
N SER A 81 3.95 -7.13 21.94
CA SER A 81 3.91 -7.83 20.66
C SER A 81 4.94 -7.22 19.69
N PRO A 82 5.37 -7.92 18.63
CA PRO A 82 6.27 -7.36 17.64
C PRO A 82 5.78 -6.04 17.03
N ARG A 83 4.47 -5.96 16.77
CA ARG A 83 3.83 -4.73 16.27
C ARG A 83 3.93 -3.60 17.29
N ASP A 84 3.53 -3.85 18.53
CA ASP A 84 3.53 -2.82 19.58
C ASP A 84 4.95 -2.34 19.90
N PHE A 85 5.92 -3.24 19.84
CA PHE A 85 7.33 -2.89 19.94
C PHE A 85 7.76 -1.92 18.83
N LEU A 86 7.46 -2.26 17.56
CA LEU A 86 7.79 -1.40 16.42
C LEU A 86 7.11 -0.04 16.53
N GLU A 87 5.81 0.00 16.85
CA GLU A 87 5.06 1.23 17.07
C GLU A 87 5.67 2.07 18.19
N ARG A 88 6.04 1.44 19.31
CA ARG A 88 6.65 2.13 20.44
C ARG A 88 8.00 2.74 20.07
N VAL A 89 8.90 1.95 19.48
CA VAL A 89 10.24 2.40 19.09
C VAL A 89 10.16 3.51 18.04
N THR A 90 9.30 3.35 17.04
CA THR A 90 9.18 4.36 15.99
C THR A 90 8.60 5.67 16.52
N LYS A 91 7.57 5.61 17.37
CA LYS A 91 6.99 6.78 18.03
C LYS A 91 7.99 7.52 18.91
N ASP A 92 8.69 6.82 19.80
CA ASP A 92 9.60 7.44 20.78
C ASP A 92 10.83 8.08 20.11
N HIS A 93 11.19 7.64 18.91
CA HIS A 93 12.36 8.13 18.16
C HIS A 93 12.02 8.99 16.95
N GLY A 94 10.75 9.40 16.78
CA GLY A 94 10.35 10.27 15.67
C GLY A 94 10.56 9.61 14.31
N LEU A 95 10.25 8.32 14.21
CA LEU A 95 10.36 7.53 12.99
C LEU A 95 8.97 7.18 12.46
N VAL A 96 8.93 6.82 11.18
CA VAL A 96 7.75 6.26 10.51
C VAL A 96 8.16 5.00 9.78
N TRP A 97 7.23 4.05 9.67
CA TRP A 97 7.44 2.80 8.95
C TRP A 97 6.42 2.60 7.84
N TYR A 98 6.82 1.85 6.82
CA TYR A 98 6.01 1.47 5.66
C TYR A 98 6.38 0.05 5.24
N PHE A 99 5.38 -0.81 5.04
CA PHE A 99 5.59 -2.16 4.52
C PHE A 99 5.01 -2.26 3.11
N ASP A 100 5.82 -2.70 2.16
CA ASP A 100 5.43 -2.83 0.75
C ASP A 100 4.89 -4.23 0.40
N GLY A 101 4.70 -5.09 1.40
CA GLY A 101 4.33 -6.50 1.24
C GLY A 101 5.52 -7.46 1.32
N ALA A 102 6.76 -6.98 1.26
CA ALA A 102 7.96 -7.82 1.35
C ALA A 102 9.04 -7.24 2.29
N LEU A 103 9.21 -5.92 2.30
CA LEU A 103 10.28 -5.22 3.00
C LEU A 103 9.69 -4.17 3.94
N LEU A 104 10.15 -4.17 5.19
CA LEU A 104 9.81 -3.14 6.16
C LEU A 104 10.78 -1.97 6.01
N HIS A 105 10.26 -0.85 5.52
CA HIS A 105 11.01 0.39 5.37
C HIS A 105 10.78 1.27 6.60
N ILE A 106 11.86 1.78 7.19
CA ILE A 106 11.80 2.70 8.32
C ILE A 106 12.63 3.94 8.00
N SER A 107 12.06 5.10 8.27
CA SER A 107 12.66 6.40 7.98
C SER A 107 12.36 7.40 9.09
N ALA A 108 13.09 8.51 9.15
CA ALA A 108 12.74 9.57 10.07
C ALA A 108 11.42 10.22 9.64
N ALA A 109 10.59 10.62 10.60
CA ALA A 109 9.34 11.33 10.32
C ALA A 109 9.57 12.64 9.56
N SER A 110 10.73 13.28 9.74
CA SER A 110 11.15 14.46 8.97
C SER A 110 11.40 14.21 7.48
N GLU A 111 11.50 12.94 7.06
CA GLU A 111 11.65 12.55 5.64
C GLU A 111 10.29 12.33 4.95
N VAL A 112 9.19 12.44 5.69
CA VAL A 112 7.85 12.50 5.12
C VAL A 112 7.69 13.83 4.41
N SER A 113 7.46 13.76 3.10
CA SER A 113 7.31 14.94 2.26
C SER A 113 6.26 14.70 1.19
N THR A 114 5.70 15.80 0.67
CA THR A 114 4.85 15.77 -0.52
C THR A 114 5.71 15.95 -1.77
N GLN A 115 5.50 15.09 -2.76
CA GLN A 115 6.11 15.21 -4.08
C GLN A 115 5.04 15.07 -5.16
N VAL A 116 5.12 15.92 -6.19
CA VAL A 116 4.27 15.82 -7.38
C VAL A 116 5.03 15.03 -8.44
N PHE A 117 4.43 13.95 -8.93
CA PHE A 117 4.99 13.12 -9.99
C PHE A 117 4.37 13.49 -11.33
N ALA A 118 5.22 13.55 -12.36
CA ALA A 118 4.88 13.92 -13.73
C ALA A 118 3.66 13.15 -14.27
N PRO A 119 3.01 13.65 -15.35
CA PRO A 119 1.72 13.15 -15.80
C PRO A 119 1.67 11.63 -15.93
N VAL A 120 0.66 11.01 -15.32
CA VAL A 120 0.51 9.54 -15.33
C VAL A 120 -0.45 9.14 -16.45
N PRO A 121 0.01 8.53 -17.55
CA PRO A 121 -0.87 8.10 -18.62
C PRO A 121 -1.67 6.84 -18.20
N PRO A 122 -2.95 6.68 -18.59
CA PRO A 122 -3.76 7.60 -19.39
C PRO A 122 -4.47 8.70 -18.56
N SER A 123 -4.62 8.51 -17.24
CA SER A 123 -5.14 9.53 -16.31
C SER A 123 -4.76 9.22 -14.85
N PRO A 124 -4.75 10.22 -13.95
CA PRO A 124 -4.58 10.03 -12.50
C PRO A 124 -5.56 9.03 -11.88
N ASP A 125 -6.82 9.01 -12.34
CA ASP A 125 -7.85 8.11 -11.80
C ASP A 125 -7.52 6.65 -12.12
N ARG A 126 -7.10 6.35 -13.35
CA ARG A 126 -6.67 5.00 -13.74
C ARG A 126 -5.40 4.56 -13.01
N ALA A 127 -4.54 5.50 -12.66
CA ALA A 127 -3.38 5.21 -11.83
C ALA A 127 -3.82 4.86 -10.40
N MET A 128 -4.76 5.62 -9.84
CA MET A 128 -5.31 5.36 -8.51
C MET A 128 -5.99 3.98 -8.40
N GLU A 129 -6.83 3.62 -9.37
CA GLU A 129 -7.46 2.28 -9.43
C GLU A 129 -6.43 1.15 -9.38
N LYS A 130 -5.30 1.31 -10.08
CA LYS A 130 -4.21 0.33 -10.09
C LYS A 130 -3.44 0.30 -8.77
N LEU A 131 -3.20 1.46 -8.17
CA LEU A 131 -2.53 1.55 -6.87
C LEU A 131 -3.38 0.87 -5.79
N GLN A 132 -4.69 1.07 -5.80
CA GLN A 132 -5.62 0.36 -4.93
C GLN A 132 -5.54 -1.16 -5.16
N ALA A 133 -5.46 -1.64 -6.40
CA ALA A 133 -5.31 -3.07 -6.65
C ALA A 133 -3.95 -3.67 -6.18
N SER A 134 -2.93 -2.83 -5.92
CA SER A 134 -1.54 -3.28 -5.70
C SER A 134 -1.14 -3.51 -4.23
N ASN A 135 -2.02 -3.23 -3.26
CA ASN A 135 -1.75 -3.35 -1.81
C ASN A 135 -0.54 -2.51 -1.31
N ILE A 136 -0.19 -1.46 -2.07
CA ILE A 136 0.91 -0.52 -1.81
C ILE A 136 0.46 0.68 -0.98
N LEU A 137 -0.83 1.04 -1.06
CA LEU A 137 -1.39 2.23 -0.42
C LEU A 137 -1.52 2.05 1.09
N ASP A 138 -1.03 2.97 1.91
CA ASP A 138 -1.16 2.92 3.37
C ASP A 138 -1.92 4.15 3.84
N ASP A 139 -2.93 3.96 4.67
CA ASP A 139 -3.85 4.99 5.16
C ASP A 139 -3.13 6.12 5.92
N LYS A 140 -1.93 5.85 6.44
CA LYS A 140 -1.06 6.86 7.09
C LYS A 140 -0.53 7.90 6.09
N PHE A 141 -0.58 7.60 4.79
CA PHE A 141 0.00 8.38 3.70
C PHE A 141 -1.06 8.74 2.65
N SER A 142 -0.82 9.79 1.87
CA SER A 142 -1.81 10.30 0.91
C SER A 142 -1.32 10.22 -0.53
N VAL A 143 -2.15 9.70 -1.42
CA VAL A 143 -2.00 9.82 -2.88
C VAL A 143 -3.25 10.55 -3.39
N ARG A 144 -3.09 11.62 -4.16
CA ARG A 144 -4.21 12.38 -4.72
C ARG A 144 -3.86 13.00 -6.07
N PRO A 145 -4.84 13.33 -6.92
CA PRO A 145 -4.60 14.19 -8.08
C PRO A 145 -3.94 15.51 -7.66
N ALA A 146 -2.96 15.96 -8.44
CA ALA A 146 -2.38 17.29 -8.26
C ALA A 146 -3.29 18.37 -8.85
N ALA A 147 -2.99 19.63 -8.57
CA ALA A 147 -3.78 20.78 -9.04
C ALA A 147 -3.80 20.94 -10.56
N ASP A 148 -2.83 20.34 -11.28
CA ASP A 148 -2.73 20.37 -12.74
C ASP A 148 -3.66 19.38 -13.45
N GLY A 149 -4.35 18.50 -12.71
CA GLY A 149 -5.30 17.53 -13.24
C GLY A 149 -4.69 16.34 -13.99
N VAL A 150 -3.36 16.29 -14.14
CA VAL A 150 -2.67 15.24 -14.90
C VAL A 150 -1.60 14.50 -14.09
N SER A 151 -1.17 15.09 -12.98
CA SER A 151 -0.14 14.57 -12.08
C SER A 151 -0.73 13.97 -10.81
N LEU A 152 0.08 13.20 -10.08
CA LEU A 152 -0.25 12.72 -8.74
C LEU A 152 0.61 13.43 -7.70
N ALA A 153 -0.02 13.97 -6.66
CA ALA A 153 0.63 14.43 -5.46
C ALA A 153 0.65 13.31 -4.42
N VAL A 154 1.84 12.97 -3.94
CA VAL A 154 2.06 11.87 -2.99
C VAL A 154 2.78 12.39 -1.75
N THR A 155 2.17 12.18 -0.59
CA THR A 155 2.72 12.54 0.71
C THR A 155 2.99 11.26 1.48
N GLY A 156 4.26 11.03 1.84
CA GLY A 156 4.67 9.84 2.58
C GLY A 156 6.19 9.75 2.70
N PRO A 157 6.73 8.71 3.35
CA PRO A 157 8.16 8.47 3.46
C PRO A 157 8.79 8.12 2.09
N PRO A 158 10.13 8.21 1.95
CA PRO A 158 10.81 7.97 0.67
C PRO A 158 10.45 6.64 0.00
N ALA A 159 10.32 5.57 0.77
CA ALA A 159 9.97 4.24 0.24
C ALA A 159 8.54 4.17 -0.32
N PHE A 160 7.56 4.76 0.38
CA PHE A 160 6.19 4.84 -0.10
C PHE A 160 6.10 5.61 -1.43
N ARG A 161 6.77 6.76 -1.49
CA ARG A 161 6.85 7.57 -2.71
C ARG A 161 7.46 6.77 -3.87
N ALA A 162 8.56 6.06 -3.63
CA ALA A 162 9.20 5.22 -4.64
C ALA A 162 8.28 4.09 -5.13
N ALA A 163 7.56 3.42 -4.24
CA ALA A 163 6.63 2.36 -4.58
C ALA A 163 5.47 2.85 -5.47
N VAL A 164 4.90 4.02 -5.16
CA VAL A 164 3.85 4.64 -5.98
C VAL A 164 4.36 5.00 -7.39
N ILE A 165 5.57 5.57 -7.49
CA ILE A 165 6.18 5.86 -8.80
C ILE A 165 6.42 4.59 -9.61
N GLN A 166 6.92 3.54 -8.97
CA GLN A 166 7.24 2.29 -9.65
C GLN A 166 5.98 1.59 -10.18
N ALA A 167 4.91 1.56 -9.38
CA ALA A 167 3.63 0.98 -9.79
C ALA A 167 3.00 1.74 -10.98
N THR A 168 3.12 3.07 -10.98
CA THR A 168 2.60 3.91 -12.08
C THR A 168 3.46 3.82 -13.35
N THR A 169 4.79 3.72 -13.22
CA THR A 169 5.72 3.65 -14.37
C THR A 169 5.80 2.27 -15.01
N THR A 170 5.75 1.19 -14.22
CA THR A 170 5.91 -0.20 -14.74
C THR A 170 4.78 -0.57 -15.72
N THR A 171 3.60 0.04 -15.57
CA THR A 171 2.52 -0.15 -16.54
C THR A 171 2.85 0.43 -17.92
N ILE A 172 3.72 1.43 -18.02
CA ILE A 172 4.09 2.06 -19.30
C ILE A 172 4.98 1.14 -20.15
N ASN A 173 5.78 0.25 -19.53
CA ASN A 173 6.67 -0.65 -20.27
C ASN A 173 6.01 -1.95 -20.75
N VAL A 174 4.88 -2.37 -20.19
CA VAL A 174 4.17 -3.59 -20.63
C VAL A 174 3.31 -3.34 -21.88
N VAL A 175 2.97 -2.07 -22.19
CA VAL A 175 2.07 -1.72 -23.31
C VAL A 175 2.81 -1.50 -24.65
N GLN A 176 4.15 -1.42 -24.70
CA GLN A 176 4.89 -1.02 -25.91
C GLN A 176 5.90 -2.03 -26.49
N LYS A 177 5.70 -3.34 -26.31
CA LYS A 177 6.40 -4.30 -27.18
C LYS A 177 5.39 -5.20 -27.91
N PRO A 178 4.77 -4.74 -29.01
CA PRO A 178 4.28 -5.70 -29.99
C PRO A 178 5.49 -6.55 -30.40
N LEU A 179 5.40 -7.85 -30.14
CA LEU A 179 6.38 -8.83 -30.59
C LEU A 179 6.45 -8.71 -32.11
N SER A 180 7.41 -7.96 -32.62
CA SER A 180 7.74 -7.94 -34.04
C SER A 180 8.38 -9.29 -34.35
N VAL A 181 7.55 -10.28 -34.68
CA VAL A 181 7.98 -11.55 -35.24
C VAL A 181 8.50 -11.24 -36.64
N ARG A 182 9.81 -11.00 -36.74
CA ARG A 182 10.48 -10.85 -38.04
C ARG A 182 10.63 -12.25 -38.64
N VAL A 183 9.67 -12.65 -39.48
CA VAL A 183 9.77 -13.88 -40.25
C VAL A 183 10.87 -13.72 -41.30
N PHE A 184 12.00 -14.40 -41.10
CA PHE A 184 13.01 -14.55 -42.13
C PHE A 184 12.55 -15.64 -43.11
N ARG A 185 12.10 -15.24 -44.30
CA ARG A 185 12.02 -16.15 -45.44
C ARG A 185 13.40 -16.17 -46.09
N GLY A 186 14.08 -17.31 -45.98
CA GLY A 186 15.32 -17.56 -46.70
C GLY A 186 15.04 -17.59 -48.20
N GLY A 187 15.36 -16.50 -48.88
CA GLY A 187 15.47 -16.48 -50.33
C GLY A 187 16.88 -16.88 -50.73
N LYS A 188 17.03 -18.03 -51.38
CA LYS A 188 18.07 -18.19 -52.41
C LYS A 188 17.47 -18.84 -53.64
N ALA A 189 17.44 -18.02 -54.68
CA ALA A 189 17.38 -18.42 -56.07
C ALA A 189 18.75 -18.99 -56.50
N ASN A 190 18.67 -20.00 -57.36
CA ASN A 190 19.51 -20.30 -58.52
C ASN A 190 21.03 -20.49 -58.34
N SER A 191 21.47 -21.72 -58.64
CA SER A 191 22.50 -21.99 -59.64
C SER A 191 22.13 -23.27 -60.38
#